data_AF-A0AA35VXQ1-F1
#
_entry.id   AF-A0AA35VXQ1-F1
#
_cell.length_a   1.000
_cell.length_b   1.000
_cell.length_c   1.000
_cell.angle_alpha   90.00
_cell.angle_beta   90.00
_cell.angle_gamma   90.00
#
_symmetry.space_group_name_H-M   'P 1'
#
loop_
_entity.id
_entity.type
_entity.pdbx_description
1 polymer ?
#
loop_
_entity_poly.entity_id
_entity_poly.type
_entity_poly.pdbx_seq_one_letter_code
_entity_poly.pdbx_strand_id
1 'polypeptide(L)'
;MGGVDEAPGLGHRVTIYDLEGKRVCMFGTPEEGEGPGQFIAPHGIAVDSKGDLYVAEVSFTIRGSRMDPPKVLRSFSKYERV
;
A
#
# COMPACT_ATOMS: atom_id res chain seq x y z
N MET A 1 -1.45 15.99 -14.85
CA MET A 1 -2.50 15.07 -14.37
C MET A 1 -2.32 14.96 -12.87
N GLY A 2 -3.14 15.66 -12.08
CA GLY A 2 -3.15 15.47 -10.62
C GLY A 2 -3.82 14.13 -10.33
N GLY A 3 -3.03 13.09 -10.17
CA GLY A 3 -3.48 11.76 -9.79
C GLY A 3 -3.76 11.67 -8.29
N VAL A 4 -4.14 10.48 -7.83
CA VAL A 4 -4.30 10.12 -6.41
C VAL A 4 -3.12 10.55 -5.51
N ASP A 5 -1.94 10.78 -6.10
CA ASP A 5 -0.71 11.24 -5.45
C ASP A 5 -0.81 12.68 -4.90
N GLU A 6 -1.72 13.51 -5.44
CA GLU A 6 -1.94 14.90 -4.97
C GLU A 6 -3.20 15.08 -4.13
N ALA A 7 -4.01 14.03 -3.95
CA ALA A 7 -5.20 14.11 -3.11
C ALA A 7 -4.81 14.11 -1.62
N PRO A 8 -5.05 15.20 -0.87
CA PRO A 8 -4.65 15.26 0.53
C PRO A 8 -5.38 14.18 1.33
N GLY A 9 -4.62 13.23 1.88
CA GLY A 9 -5.19 12.12 2.65
C GLY A 9 -5.22 10.76 1.92
N LEU A 10 -4.85 10.70 0.64
CA LEU A 10 -4.71 9.46 -0.13
C LEU A 10 -3.24 9.32 -0.55
N GLY A 11 -2.61 8.20 -0.26
CA GLY A 11 -1.21 7.97 -0.59
C GLY A 11 -0.84 6.50 -0.48
N HIS A 12 0.41 6.16 -0.80
CA HIS A 12 0.96 4.81 -0.77
C HIS A 12 1.13 4.30 0.67
N ARG A 13 0.02 4.06 1.37
CA ARG A 13 0.02 3.75 2.80
C ARG A 13 -1.17 2.92 3.25
N VAL A 14 -1.02 2.34 4.44
CA VAL A 14 -2.09 1.79 5.27
C VAL A 14 -2.23 2.66 6.51
N THR A 15 -3.46 2.91 6.94
CA THR A 15 -3.76 3.65 8.18
C THR A 15 -4.77 2.86 9.00
N ILE A 16 -4.49 2.70 10.28
CA ILE A 16 -5.35 1.98 11.22
C ILE A 16 -5.98 3.00 12.18
N TYR A 17 -7.29 2.91 12.32
CA TYR A 17 -8.10 3.74 13.21
C TYR A 17 -8.79 2.84 14.24
N ASP A 18 -9.06 3.38 15.42
CA ASP A 18 -9.97 2.74 16.37
C ASP A 18 -11.43 3.00 15.99
N LEU A 19 -12.36 2.42 16.75
CA LEU A 19 -13.80 2.55 16.51
C LEU A 19 -14.34 3.95 16.78
N GLU A 20 -13.58 4.81 17.45
CA GLU A 20 -13.90 6.22 17.67
C GLU A 20 -13.37 7.11 16.54
N GLY A 21 -12.70 6.52 15.54
CA GLY A 21 -12.11 7.22 14.41
C GLY A 21 -10.78 7.90 14.73
N LYS A 22 -10.17 7.62 15.88
CA LYS A 22 -8.83 8.11 16.20
C LYS A 22 -7.79 7.23 15.53
N ARG A 23 -6.81 7.88 14.90
CA ARG A 23 -5.70 7.19 14.21
C ARG A 23 -4.81 6.50 15.23
N VAL A 24 -4.73 5.17 15.16
CA VAL A 24 -3.86 4.34 15.99
C VAL A 24 -2.45 4.33 15.41
N CYS A 25 -2.31 4.01 14.13
CA CYS A 25 -1.03 4.04 13.44
C CYS A 25 -1.19 4.23 11.93
N MET A 26 -0.07 4.48 11.26
CA MET A 26 0.03 4.67 9.82
C MET A 26 1.42 4.23 9.36
N PHE A 27 1.49 3.53 8.24
CA PHE A 27 2.75 3.14 7.63
C PHE A 27 2.61 3.11 6.10
N GLY A 28 3.73 3.35 5.43
CA GLY A 28 3.78 3.79 4.04
C GLY A 28 4.81 4.91 3.90
N THR A 29 5.14 5.24 2.67
CA THR A 29 6.05 6.35 2.34
C THR A 29 5.35 7.38 1.48
N PRO A 30 5.82 8.64 1.46
CA PRO A 30 5.32 9.64 0.51
C PRO A 30 5.51 9.20 -0.93
N GLU A 31 6.65 8.57 -1.24
CA GLU A 31 6.97 8.07 -2.57
C GLU A 31 6.48 6.63 -2.75
N GLU A 32 6.07 6.28 -3.96
CA GLU A 32 5.84 4.89 -4.30
C GLU A 32 7.13 4.07 -4.45
N GLY A 33 7.03 2.75 -4.30
CA GLY A 33 8.13 1.86 -4.66
C GLY A 33 8.05 0.44 -4.10
N GLU A 34 9.09 -0.35 -4.41
CA GLU A 34 9.25 -1.73 -3.94
C GLU A 34 10.09 -1.83 -2.64
N GLY A 35 10.62 -0.70 -2.15
CA GLY A 35 11.46 -0.65 -0.95
C GLY A 35 10.72 -0.98 0.35
N PRO A 36 11.45 -1.20 1.46
CA PRO A 36 10.84 -1.51 2.76
C PRO A 36 9.82 -0.44 3.19
N GLY A 37 8.58 -0.86 3.42
CA GLY A 37 7.49 0.03 3.84
C GLY A 37 6.90 0.92 2.73
N GLN A 38 7.43 0.87 1.50
CA GLN A 38 6.84 1.56 0.36
C GLN A 38 5.68 0.77 -0.23
N PHE A 39 4.75 1.45 -0.88
CA PHE A 39 3.70 0.83 -1.70
C PHE A 39 3.69 1.46 -3.07
N ILE A 40 3.13 0.79 -4.06
CA ILE A 40 2.88 1.34 -5.40
C ILE A 40 1.40 1.71 -5.51
N ALA A 41 0.51 0.73 -5.31
CA ALA A 41 -0.93 0.96 -5.38
C ALA A 41 -1.69 -0.06 -4.54
N PRO A 42 -1.72 0.11 -3.20
CA PRO A 42 -2.41 -0.81 -2.32
C PRO A 42 -3.92 -0.67 -2.49
N HIS A 43 -4.60 -1.80 -2.70
CA HIS A 43 -6.07 -1.86 -2.90
C HIS A 43 -6.75 -2.97 -2.14
N GLY A 44 -6.06 -4.08 -1.86
CA GLY A 44 -6.59 -5.18 -1.06
C GLY A 44 -5.96 -5.19 0.32
N ILE A 45 -6.77 -5.47 1.34
CA ILE A 45 -6.29 -5.62 2.72
C ILE A 45 -7.08 -6.72 3.44
N ALA A 46 -6.37 -7.56 4.20
CA ALA A 46 -6.97 -8.59 5.04
C ALA A 46 -6.15 -8.79 6.31
N VAL A 47 -6.79 -9.28 7.38
CA VAL A 47 -6.15 -9.59 8.65
C VAL A 47 -6.47 -11.04 8.99
N ASP A 48 -5.48 -11.81 9.45
CA ASP A 48 -5.70 -13.20 9.90
C ASP A 48 -5.97 -13.30 11.41
N SER A 49 -6.17 -14.52 11.91
CA SER A 49 -6.47 -14.79 13.32
C SER A 49 -5.32 -14.48 14.29
N LYS A 50 -4.08 -14.31 13.80
CA LYS A 50 -2.94 -13.85 14.60
C LYS A 50 -2.86 -12.31 14.64
N GLY A 51 -3.63 -11.64 13.80
CA GLY A 51 -3.58 -10.20 13.61
C GLY A 51 -2.53 -9.76 12.60
N ASP A 52 -1.94 -10.69 11.85
CA ASP A 52 -1.02 -10.33 10.76
C ASP A 52 -1.82 -9.69 9.63
N LEU A 53 -1.25 -8.64 9.04
CA LEU A 53 -1.86 -7.87 7.97
C LEU A 53 -1.31 -8.29 6.61
N TYR A 54 -2.21 -8.48 5.66
CA TYR A 54 -1.89 -8.77 4.27
C TYR A 54 -2.37 -7.63 3.40
N VAL A 55 -1.48 -7.09 2.57
CA VAL A 55 -1.77 -5.98 1.66
C VAL A 55 -1.49 -6.43 0.23
N ALA A 56 -2.47 -6.24 -0.65
CA ALA A 56 -2.38 -6.55 -2.07
C ALA A 56 -2.42 -5.25 -2.90
N GLU A 57 -1.62 -5.23 -3.97
CA GLU A 57 -1.39 -4.06 -4.80
C GLU A 57 -1.67 -4.35 -6.27
N VAL A 58 -2.16 -3.35 -7.00
CA VAL A 58 -2.32 -3.43 -8.47
C VAL A 58 -1.08 -2.89 -9.20
N SER A 59 0.11 -3.21 -8.68
CA SER A 59 1.39 -2.61 -9.08
C SER A 59 1.74 -2.83 -10.57
N PHE A 60 1.32 -3.96 -11.15
CA PHE A 60 1.55 -4.23 -12.57
C PHE A 60 0.73 -3.31 -13.48
N THR A 61 -0.58 -3.17 -13.25
CA THR A 61 -1.43 -2.33 -14.11
C THR A 61 -1.16 -0.84 -13.90
N ILE A 62 -0.78 -0.43 -12.69
CA ILE A 62 -0.50 0.99 -12.38
C ILE A 62 0.90 1.45 -12.82
N ARG A 63 1.90 0.57 -12.81
CA ARG A 63 3.30 0.87 -13.19
C ARG A 63 3.92 -0.17 -14.11
N GLY A 64 3.99 -1.44 -13.69
CA GLY A 64 4.78 -2.48 -14.36
C GLY A 64 4.52 -2.65 -15.86
N SER A 65 3.27 -2.55 -16.29
CA SER A 65 2.79 -2.62 -17.68
C SER A 65 3.22 -1.44 -18.57
N ARG A 66 3.64 -0.33 -17.96
CA ARG A 66 4.08 0.90 -18.64
C ARG A 66 5.61 1.01 -18.70
N MET A 67 6.34 0.06 -18.09
CA MET A 67 7.79 -0.01 -18.16
C MET A 67 8.24 -0.62 -19.49
N ASP A 68 9.48 -0.33 -19.91
CA ASP A 68 10.10 -0.91 -21.09
C ASP A 68 11.44 -1.60 -20.72
N PRO A 69 11.50 -2.94 -20.74
CA PRO A 69 10.38 -3.87 -20.99
C PRO A 69 9.37 -3.87 -19.82
N PRO A 70 8.13 -4.34 -20.05
CA PRO A 70 7.16 -4.52 -18.97
C PRO A 70 7.71 -5.42 -17.86
N LYS A 71 7.50 -5.01 -16.60
CA LYS A 71 8.05 -5.70 -15.42
C LYS A 71 6.94 -6.02 -14.43
N VAL A 72 6.91 -7.25 -13.92
CA VAL A 72 6.10 -7.60 -12.75
C VAL A 72 6.77 -7.02 -11.50
N LEU A 73 6.04 -6.17 -10.78
CA LEU A 73 6.48 -5.56 -9.53
C LEU A 73 5.84 -6.29 -8.36
N ARG A 74 6.37 -6.12 -7.14
CA ARG A 74 5.74 -6.65 -5.92
C ARG A 74 4.27 -6.23 -5.87
N SER A 75 3.39 -7.21 -5.69
CA SER A 75 1.93 -7.00 -5.60
C SER A 75 1.31 -7.48 -4.30
N PHE A 76 2.13 -8.01 -3.38
CA PHE A 76 1.63 -8.61 -2.14
C PHE A 76 2.66 -8.48 -1.03
N SER A 77 2.21 -8.18 0.18
CA SER A 77 3.06 -8.12 1.37
C SER A 77 2.31 -8.52 2.62
N LYS A 78 3.04 -9.16 3.53
CA LYS A 78 2.58 -9.54 4.87
C LYS A 78 3.35 -8.70 5.90
N TYR A 79 2.63 -8.18 6.88
CA TYR A 79 3.16 -7.48 8.04
C TYR A 79 2.74 -8.25 9.29
N GLU A 80 3.72 -8.73 10.04
CA GLU A 80 3.45 -9.47 11.26
C GLU A 80 3.07 -8.54 12.39
N ARG A 81 2.11 -8.98 13.22
CA ARG A 81 1.78 -8.26 14.43
C ARG A 81 2.89 -8.48 15.46
N VAL A 82 3.56 -7.39 15.84
CA VAL A 82 4.59 -7.36 16.90
C VAL A 82 4.06 -6.75 18.19
#